data_AF-A0A4R0QWG2-F1
#
_entry.id   AF-A0A4R0QWG2-F1
#
_cell.length_a   1.000
_cell.length_b   1.000
_cell.length_c   1.000
_cell.angle_alpha   90.00
_cell.angle_beta   90.00
_cell.angle_gamma   90.00
#
_symmetry.space_group_name_H-M   'P 1'
#
loop_
_entity.id
_entity.type
_entity.pdbx_description
1 polymer ?
#
loop_
_entity_poly.entity_id
_entity_poly.type
_entity_poly.pdbx_seq_one_letter_code
_entity_poly.pdbx_strand_id
1 'polypeptide(L)' 'MAIHALLEESLSEPSIGETSCFRWHATPVGIAALWNKSQSPLTPPFEDAMKEGLQVGLDLSREEREFHQVSQGLVLLFHS' A
#
# COMPACT_ATOMS: atom_id res chain seq x y z
N MET A 1 3.43 18.27 7.00
CA MET A 1 4.43 17.25 6.62
C MET A 1 4.04 16.70 5.26
N ALA A 2 5.00 16.39 4.39
CA ALA A 2 4.69 15.82 3.08
C ALA A 2 4.23 14.36 3.25
N ILE A 3 3.20 13.94 2.51
CA ILE A 3 2.64 12.57 2.54
C ILE A 3 3.73 11.49 2.39
N HIS A 4 4.73 11.79 1.57
CA HIS A 4 5.91 10.95 1.37
C HIS A 4 6.69 10.65 2.65
N ALA A 5 6.89 11.63 3.53
CA ALA A 5 7.63 11.43 4.78
C ALA A 5 6.84 10.54 5.74
N LEU A 6 5.52 10.73 5.83
CA LEU A 6 4.64 9.91 6.65
C LEU A 6 4.60 8.45 6.16
N LEU A 7 4.59 8.24 4.83
CA LEU A 7 4.66 6.91 4.24
C LEU A 7 5.97 6.22 4.57
N GLU A 8 7.12 6.88 4.35
CA GLU A 8 8.44 6.29 4.65
C GLU A 8 8.56 5.86 6.12
N GLU A 9 8.07 6.68 7.05
CA GLU A 9 8.02 6.34 8.47
C GLU A 9 7.11 5.13 8.72
N SER A 10 5.87 5.14 8.20
CA SER A 10 4.91 4.05 8.43
C SER A 10 5.33 2.72 7.79
N LEU A 11 6.05 2.77 6.67
CA LEU A 11 6.58 1.58 5.99
C LEU A 11 7.78 0.98 6.73
N SER A 12 8.46 1.77 7.57
CA SER A 12 9.50 1.26 8.47
C SER A 12 8.93 0.51 9.68
N GLU A 13 7.64 0.69 9.98
CA GLU A 13 6.93 -0.05 11.03
C GLU A 13 6.54 -1.47 10.58
N PRO A 14 6.26 -2.39 11.53
CA PRO A 14 5.79 -3.73 11.19
C PRO A 14 4.54 -3.69 10.31
N SER A 15 4.52 -4.51 9.27
CA SER A 15 3.33 -4.69 8.43
C SER A 15 2.18 -5.29 9.23
N ILE A 16 0.97 -4.78 8.97
CA ILE A 16 -0.28 -5.33 9.52
C ILE A 16 -0.72 -6.61 8.79
N GLY A 17 -0.17 -6.87 7.61
CA GLY A 17 -0.41 -8.08 6.83
C GLY A 17 0.56 -8.17 5.66
N GLU A 18 0.76 -9.38 5.16
CA GLU A 18 1.53 -9.61 3.93
C GLU A 18 0.78 -10.62 3.07
N THR A 19 0.70 -10.33 1.79
CA THR A 19 0.02 -11.13 0.78
C THR A 19 0.99 -11.46 -0.35
N SER A 20 0.48 -12.06 -1.43
CA SER A 20 1.34 -12.54 -2.50
C SER A 20 2.13 -11.42 -3.17
N CYS A 21 1.53 -10.26 -3.40
CA CYS A 21 2.16 -9.16 -4.11
C CYS A 21 2.44 -7.95 -3.22
N PHE A 22 1.72 -7.80 -2.12
CA PHE A 22 1.77 -6.61 -1.29
C PHE A 22 2.11 -6.89 0.17
N ARG A 23 2.80 -5.94 0.77
CA ARG A 23 2.91 -5.80 2.21
C ARG A 23 2.04 -4.63 2.66
N TRP A 24 1.21 -4.86 3.66
CA TRP A 24 0.18 -3.95 4.10
C TRP A 24 0.65 -3.22 5.36
N HIS A 25 0.53 -1.91 5.35
CA HIS A 25 0.88 -1.05 6.47
C HIS A 25 -0.30 -0.12 6.79
N ALA A 26 -0.64 -0.02 8.07
CA ALA A 26 -1.50 1.04 8.54
C ALA A 26 -0.66 2.32 8.65
N THR A 27 -1.12 3.40 8.03
CA THR A 27 -0.45 4.70 8.06
C THR A 27 -1.40 5.74 8.65
N PRO A 28 -0.92 6.89 9.14
CA PRO A 28 -1.78 7.97 9.61
C PRO A 28 -2.76 8.53 8.57
N VAL A 29 -2.48 8.30 7.27
CA VAL A 29 -3.31 8.77 6.16
C VAL A 29 -4.35 7.72 5.74
N GLY A 30 -4.07 6.44 5.97
CA GLY A 30 -4.90 5.32 5.52
C GLY A 30 -4.09 4.03 5.39
N ILE A 31 -4.46 3.16 4.46
CA ILE A 31 -3.80 1.88 4.22
C ILE A 31 -2.78 2.00 3.09
N ALA A 32 -1.54 1.62 3.36
CA ALA A 32 -0.48 1.54 2.35
C ALA A 32 -0.22 0.08 1.95
N ALA A 33 -0.35 -0.23 0.67
CA ALA A 33 0.05 -1.49 0.07
C ALA A 33 1.40 -1.32 -0.64
N LEU A 34 2.48 -1.73 0.03
CA LEU A 34 3.83 -1.72 -0.50
C LEU A 34 4.04 -2.91 -1.44
N TRP A 35 4.52 -2.65 -2.64
CA TRP A 35 4.85 -3.69 -3.61
C TRP A 35 6.04 -4.52 -3.13
N ASN A 36 5.84 -5.84 -2.99
CA ASN A 36 6.82 -6.77 -2.45
C ASN A 36 7.44 -7.69 -3.52
N LYS A 37 7.04 -7.58 -4.80
CA LYS A 37 7.66 -8.36 -5.89
C LYS A 37 8.89 -7.67 -6.44
N SER A 38 9.88 -8.46 -6.83
CA SER A 38 11.15 -7.98 -7.40
C SER A 38 10.96 -7.17 -8.69
N GLN A 39 9.91 -7.47 -9.46
CA GLN A 39 9.61 -6.75 -10.69
C GLN A 39 8.55 -5.68 -10.40
N SER A 40 8.92 -4.41 -10.57
CA SER A 40 7.95 -3.32 -10.48
C SER A 40 6.91 -3.45 -11.60
N PRO A 41 5.63 -3.29 -11.29
CA PRO A 41 4.57 -3.42 -12.26
C PRO A 41 4.60 -2.20 -13.20
N LEU A 42 4.25 -2.41 -14.48
CA LEU A 42 4.19 -1.33 -15.47
C LEU A 42 3.08 -0.32 -15.15
N THR A 43 2.02 -0.77 -14.50
CA THR A 43 0.87 0.03 -14.08
C THR A 43 0.55 -0.26 -12.62
N PRO A 44 0.11 0.73 -11.83
CA PRO A 44 -0.32 0.52 -10.44
C PRO A 44 -1.38 -0.60 -10.35
N PRO A 45 -1.07 -1.76 -9.72
CA PRO A 45 -1.96 -2.93 -9.72
C PRO A 45 -3.06 -2.80 -8.64
N PHE A 46 -3.91 -1.78 -8.78
CA PHE A 46 -4.99 -1.50 -7.83
C PHE A 46 -6.00 -2.65 -7.75
N GLU A 47 -6.30 -3.33 -8.86
CA GLU A 47 -7.24 -4.46 -8.85
C GLU A 47 -6.71 -5.63 -8.02
N ASP A 48 -5.41 -5.93 -8.13
CA ASP A 48 -4.77 -6.99 -7.34
C ASP A 48 -4.70 -6.58 -5.86
N ALA A 49 -4.38 -5.32 -5.58
CA ALA A 49 -4.40 -4.79 -4.22
C ALA A 49 -5.81 -4.88 -3.62
N MET A 50 -6.88 -4.55 -4.34
CA MET A 50 -8.25 -4.71 -3.83
C MET A 50 -8.59 -6.17 -3.51
N LYS A 51 -8.19 -7.11 -4.37
CA LYS A 51 -8.42 -8.55 -4.15
C LYS A 51 -7.61 -9.09 -2.96
N GLU A 52 -6.35 -8.67 -2.85
CA GLU A 52 -5.46 -9.09 -1.75
C GLU A 52 -5.83 -8.40 -0.43
N GLY A 53 -6.25 -7.14 -0.46
CA GLY A 53 -6.74 -6.39 0.70
C GLY A 53 -7.89 -7.10 1.38
N LEU A 54 -8.86 -7.61 0.62
CA LEU A 54 -9.96 -8.40 1.17
C LEU A 54 -9.48 -9.70 1.87
N GLN A 55 -8.36 -10.29 1.43
CA GLN A 55 -7.80 -11.50 2.07
C GLN A 55 -7.21 -11.20 3.45
N VAL A 56 -6.72 -9.97 3.67
CA VAL A 56 -6.23 -9.50 4.97
C VAL A 56 -7.30 -8.75 5.78
N GLY A 57 -8.56 -8.77 5.32
CA GLY A 57 -9.69 -8.14 6.00
C GLY A 57 -9.82 -6.63 5.81
N LEU A 58 -9.18 -6.08 4.77
CA LEU A 58 -9.26 -4.66 4.40
C LEU A 58 -10.24 -4.49 3.24
N ASP A 59 -11.33 -3.75 3.46
CA ASP A 59 -12.30 -3.41 2.42
C ASP A 59 -12.00 -2.04 1.83
N LEU A 60 -11.20 -2.04 0.76
CA LEU A 60 -10.72 -0.83 0.08
C LEU A 60 -11.65 -0.32 -1.02
N SER A 61 -12.85 -0.89 -1.14
CA SER A 61 -13.75 -0.66 -2.28
C SER A 61 -14.29 0.77 -2.38
N ARG A 62 -14.28 1.51 -1.27
CA ARG A 62 -14.83 2.87 -1.16
C ARG A 62 -13.76 3.94 -0.95
N GLU A 63 -12.50 3.54 -0.87
CA GLU A 63 -11.39 4.45 -0.61
C GLU A 63 -10.91 5.13 -1.89
N GLU A 64 -10.40 6.35 -1.75
CA GLU A 64 -9.59 7.00 -2.76
C GLU A 64 -8.28 6.24 -2.93
N ARG A 65 -7.78 6.21 -4.17
CA ARG A 65 -6.67 5.36 -4.59
C ARG A 65 -5.59 6.23 -5.20
N GLU A 66 -4.45 6.27 -4.52
CA GLU A 66 -3.27 6.97 -4.99
C GLU A 66 -2.09 6.01 -5.08
N PHE A 67 -1.10 6.38 -5.89
CA PHE A 67 0.17 5.66 -5.91
C PHE A 67 1.30 6.64 -5.65
N HIS A 68 2.25 6.20 -4.84
CA HIS A 68 3.40 6.97 -4.42
C HIS A 68 4.64 6.11 -4.65
N GLN A 69 5.70 6.71 -5.19
CA GLN A 69 6.95 6.01 -5.44
C GLN A 69 7.98 6.45 -4.40
N VAL A 70 8.15 5.62 -3.37
CA VAL A 70 9.03 5.87 -2.22
C VAL A 70 10.35 5.11 -2.37
N SER A 71 11.27 5.32 -1.44
CA SER A 71 12.60 4.67 -1.45
C SER A 71 12.52 3.15 -1.38
N GLN A 72 11.50 2.63 -0.69
CA GLN A 72 11.25 1.20 -0.52
C GLN A 72 10.56 0.56 -1.74
N GLY A 73 10.02 1.37 -2.66
CA GLY A 73 9.36 0.89 -3.88
C GLY A 73 8.04 1.60 -4.20
N LEU A 74 7.21 0.93 -4.98
CA LEU A 74 5.86 1.42 -5.31
C LEU A 74 4.92 1.15 -4.14
N VAL A 75 4.18 2.17 -3.72
CA VAL A 75 3.16 2.08 -2.68
C VAL A 75 1.84 2.51 -3.27
N LEU A 76 0.80 1.70 -3.05
CA LEU A 76 -0.57 2.10 -3.33
C LEU A 76 -1.19 2.55 -2.01
N LEU A 77 -1.65 3.80 -1.95
CA LEU A 77 -2.29 4.37 -0.78
C LEU A 77 -3.80 4.38 -0.98
N PHE A 78 -4.50 3.86 0.01
CA PHE A 78 -5.95 3.87 0.11
C PHE A 78 -6.34 4.73 1.30
N HIS A 79 -7.11 5.79 1.06
CA HIS A 79 -7.51 6.74 2.10
C HIS A 79 -8.93 7.28 1.85
N SER A 80 -9.55 7.90 2.86
CA SER A 80 -10.93 8.41 2.83
C SER A 80 -11.02 9.90 3.12
#